data_AF-A0A1Q7B7U4-F1
#
_entry.id   AF-A0A1Q7B7U4-F1
#
_cell.length_a   1.000
_cell.length_b   1.000
_cell.length_c   1.000
_cell.angle_alpha   90.00
_cell.angle_beta   90.00
_cell.angle_gamma   90.00
#
_symmetry.space_group_name_H-M   'P 1'
#
loop_
_entity.id
_entity.type
_entity.pdbx_description
1 polymer ?
#
loop_
_entity_poly.entity_id
_entity_poly.type
_entity_poly.pdbx_seq_one_letter_code
_entity_poly.pdbx_strand_id
1 'polypeptide(L)'
;MQVRYVNPFPTDFVQKVLSSSRLTVAVENNYSGQMAGLIRERTGIAMNSKVVKFDGRPFSQNEVYEGVKDVVRDGAKEVTLSHA
;
A
#
# COMPACT_ATOMS: atom_id res chain seq x y z
N MET A 1 -7.80 3.52 3.55
CA MET A 1 -8.81 3.18 2.52
C MET A 1 -8.62 1.71 2.13
N GLN A 2 -9.70 0.94 1.98
CA GLN A 2 -9.65 -0.44 1.51
C GLN A 2 -10.41 -0.56 0.18
N VAL A 3 -9.75 -1.07 -0.87
CA VAL A 3 -10.41 -1.36 -2.15
C VAL A 3 -11.18 -2.67 -2.03
N ARG A 4 -12.49 -2.65 -2.26
CA ARG A 4 -13.37 -3.83 -2.12
C ARG A 4 -13.64 -4.56 -3.44
N TYR A 5 -13.65 -3.83 -4.55
CA TYR A 5 -13.85 -4.37 -5.89
C TYR A 5 -12.68 -3.97 -6.78
N VAL A 6 -12.05 -4.96 -7.40
CA VAL A 6 -10.98 -4.77 -8.39
C VAL A 6 -11.57 -4.43 -9.77
N ASN A 7 -12.73 -5.00 -10.08
CA ASN A 7 -13.48 -4.75 -11.32
C ASN A 7 -14.99 -4.88 -11.05
N PRO A 8 -15.81 -3.86 -11.38
CA PRO A 8 -15.41 -2.53 -11.83
C PRO A 8 -14.57 -1.81 -10.78
N PHE A 9 -13.47 -1.17 -11.20
CA PHE A 9 -12.60 -0.42 -10.30
C PHE A 9 -13.22 0.96 -9.99
N PRO A 10 -13.30 1.39 -8.72
CA PRO A 10 -13.93 2.66 -8.35
C PRO A 10 -12.98 3.86 -8.57
N THR A 11 -12.62 4.14 -9.83
CA THR A 11 -11.61 5.15 -10.22
C THR A 11 -11.83 6.51 -9.58
N ASP A 12 -13.01 7.11 -9.75
CA ASP A 12 -13.29 8.48 -9.31
C ASP A 12 -13.17 8.64 -7.79
N PHE A 13 -13.68 7.66 -7.04
CA PHE A 13 -13.60 7.65 -5.59
C PHE A 13 -12.15 7.54 -5.12
N VAL A 14 -11.39 6.60 -5.70
CA VAL A 14 -9.99 6.39 -5.36
C VAL A 14 -9.15 7.62 -5.70
N GLN A 15 -9.34 8.23 -6.88
CA GLN A 15 -8.67 9.48 -7.26
C GLN A 15 -8.96 10.61 -6.27
N LYS A 16 -10.22 10.79 -5.87
CA LYS A 16 -10.61 11.82 -4.91
C LYS A 16 -9.91 11.64 -3.55
N VAL A 17 -9.84 10.43 -3.03
CA VAL A 17 -9.19 10.15 -1.74
C VAL A 17 -7.68 10.33 -1.82
N LEU A 18 -7.05 9.85 -2.89
CA LEU A 18 -5.60 9.85 -3.02
C LEU A 18 -5.03 11.23 -3.36
N SER A 19 -5.72 12.02 -4.19
CA SER A 19 -5.25 13.35 -4.62
C SER A 19 -5.10 14.35 -3.47
N SER A 20 -5.88 14.21 -2.39
CA SER A 20 -5.76 15.04 -1.18
C SER A 20 -4.73 14.53 -0.17
N SER A 21 -4.11 13.38 -0.42
CA SER A 21 -3.23 12.73 0.56
C SER A 21 -1.78 13.22 0.43
N ARG A 22 -1.19 13.70 1.53
CA ARG A 22 0.24 14.09 1.58
C ARG A 22 1.20 12.90 1.46
N LEU A 23 0.78 11.76 2.01
CA LEU A 23 1.55 10.53 2.02
C LEU A 23 0.58 9.36 1.81
N THR A 24 0.92 8.49 0.87
CA THR A 24 0.16 7.29 0.53
C THR A 24 1.06 6.06 0.68
N VAL A 25 0.57 5.07 1.44
CA VAL A 25 1.30 3.83 1.73
C VAL A 25 0.41 2.66 1.34
N ALA A 26 0.85 1.85 0.39
CA ALA A 26 0.17 0.58 0.09
C ALA A 26 0.67 -0.49 1.06
N VAL A 27 -0.26 -1.24 1.66
CA VAL A 27 0.04 -2.36 2.55
C VAL A 27 -0.52 -3.63 1.89
N GLU A 28 0.36 -4.52 1.44
CA GLU A 28 -0.03 -5.65 0.58
C GLU A 28 0.68 -6.95 0.96
N ASN A 29 -0.05 -8.06 0.93
CA ASN A 29 0.51 -9.40 1.16
C ASN A 29 0.97 -10.03 -0.17
N ASN A 30 1.82 -9.31 -0.90
CA ASN A 30 2.46 -9.78 -2.13
C ASN A 30 3.78 -9.03 -2.37
N TYR A 31 4.65 -9.58 -3.22
CA TYR A 31 5.95 -9.00 -3.53
C TYR A 31 5.86 -7.73 -4.39
N SER A 32 5.09 -7.76 -5.47
CA SER A 32 5.15 -6.72 -6.51
C SER A 32 4.36 -5.43 -6.20
N GLY A 33 3.51 -5.40 -5.18
CA GLY A 33 2.57 -4.29 -4.93
C GLY A 33 1.51 -4.19 -6.01
N GLN A 34 0.85 -5.31 -6.32
CA GLN A 34 -0.07 -5.41 -7.46
C GLN A 34 -1.24 -4.45 -7.38
N MET A 35 -1.82 -4.22 -6.18
CA MET A 35 -2.92 -3.27 -6.01
C MET A 35 -2.42 -1.83 -6.20
N ALA A 36 -1.25 -1.47 -5.70
CA ALA A 36 -0.63 -0.18 -5.99
C ALA A 36 -0.40 0.03 -7.50
N GLY A 37 0.01 -1.03 -8.21
CA GLY A 37 0.13 -1.03 -9.68
C GLY A 37 -1.21 -0.79 -10.37
N LEU A 38 -2.26 -1.51 -9.99
CA LEU A 38 -3.61 -1.34 -10.53
C LEU A 38 -4.16 0.07 -10.24
N ILE A 39 -3.97 0.59 -9.02
CA ILE A 39 -4.35 1.96 -8.67
C ILE A 39 -3.67 2.93 -9.63
N ARG A 40 -2.36 2.79 -9.87
CA ARG A 40 -1.64 3.65 -10.81
C ARG A 40 -2.16 3.52 -12.24
N GLU A 41 -2.44 2.29 -12.71
CA GLU A 41 -3.02 2.05 -14.04
C GLU A 41 -4.37 2.75 -14.21
N ARG A 42 -5.26 2.62 -13.22
CA ARG A 42 -6.64 3.14 -13.30
C ARG A 42 -6.75 4.63 -13.03
N THR A 43 -5.84 5.19 -12.22
CA THR A 43 -5.97 6.56 -11.70
C THR A 43 -4.86 7.50 -12.14
N GLY A 44 -3.74 6.98 -12.64
CA GLY A 44 -2.50 7.72 -12.88
C GLY A 44 -1.68 8.03 -11.62
N ILE A 45 -2.22 7.75 -10.41
CA ILE A 45 -1.59 8.13 -9.14
C ILE A 45 -0.66 7.01 -8.65
N ALA A 46 0.62 7.32 -8.49
CA ALA A 46 1.60 6.41 -7.88
C ALA A 46 1.59 6.54 -6.35
N MET A 47 1.63 5.41 -5.65
CA MET A 47 1.81 5.39 -4.18
C MET A 47 3.21 5.88 -3.81
N ASN A 48 3.34 6.60 -2.70
CA ASN A 48 4.63 7.13 -2.26
C ASN A 48 5.56 6.03 -1.73
N SER A 49 4.98 5.08 -1.01
CA SER A 49 5.68 3.95 -0.40
C SER A 49 4.83 2.68 -0.39
N LYS A 50 5.49 1.54 -0.22
CA LYS A 50 4.86 0.22 -0.10
C LYS A 50 5.38 -0.52 1.14
N VAL A 51 4.49 -1.19 1.86
CA VAL A 51 4.81 -2.15 2.91
C VAL A 51 4.30 -3.51 2.44
N VAL A 52 5.22 -4.44 2.18
CA VAL A 52 4.93 -5.71 1.54
C VAL A 52 5.30 -6.89 2.42
N LYS A 53 4.55 -7.99 2.30
CA LYS A 53 4.85 -9.26 2.94
C LYS A 53 4.53 -10.40 1.99
N PHE A 54 5.41 -11.40 1.93
CA PHE A 54 5.29 -12.51 0.97
C PHE A 54 5.91 -13.81 1.52
N ASP A 55 5.95 -13.98 2.85
CA ASP A 55 6.44 -15.17 3.55
C ASP A 55 5.35 -16.24 3.79
N GLY A 56 4.15 -16.04 3.25
CA GLY A 56 2.99 -16.92 3.41
C GLY A 56 2.22 -16.76 4.71
N ARG A 57 2.62 -15.84 5.60
CA ARG A 57 1.93 -15.58 6.88
C ARG A 57 1.08 -14.31 6.83
N PRO A 58 -0.04 -14.26 7.58
CA PRO A 58 -0.79 -13.03 7.77
C PRO A 58 0.07 -11.91 8.37
N PHE A 59 -0.36 -10.67 8.18
CA PHE A 59 0.19 -9.54 8.90
C PHE A 59 -0.10 -9.66 10.41
N SER A 60 0.91 -9.44 11.24
CA SER A 60 0.72 -9.10 12.64
C SER A 60 0.57 -7.59 12.81
N GLN A 61 -0.06 -7.17 13.91
CA GLN A 61 -0.24 -5.75 14.22
C GLN A 61 1.11 -5.00 14.35
N ASN A 62 2.09 -5.63 14.99
CA ASN A 62 3.40 -5.01 15.23
C ASN A 62 4.18 -4.82 13.92
N GLU A 63 4.14 -5.78 13.00
CA GLU A 63 4.80 -5.64 11.70
C GLU A 63 4.24 -4.47 10.90
N VAL A 64 2.91 -4.33 10.86
CA VAL A 64 2.28 -3.21 10.14
C VAL A 64 2.62 -1.89 10.81
N TYR A 65 2.61 -1.84 12.14
CA TYR A 65 2.96 -0.65 12.90
C TYR A 65 4.40 -0.20 12.61
N GLU A 66 5.38 -1.07 12.79
CA GLU A 66 6.79 -0.73 12.56
C GLU A 66 7.05 -0.42 11.08
N GLY A 67 6.47 -1.18 10.15
CA GLY A 67 6.64 -0.92 8.72
C GLY A 67 6.07 0.43 8.29
N VAL A 68 4.90 0.83 8.78
CA VAL A 68 4.33 2.15 8.50
C VAL A 68 5.11 3.25 9.20
N LYS A 69 5.61 3.01 10.42
CA LYS A 69 6.43 3.95 11.18
C LYS A 69 7.75 4.25 10.47
N ASP A 70 8.42 3.25 9.89
CA ASP A 70 9.64 3.44 9.11
C ASP A 70 9.39 4.28 7.85
N VAL A 71 8.24 4.09 7.19
CA VAL A 71 7.83 4.94 6.07
C VAL A 71 7.62 6.39 6.52
N VAL A 72 6.93 6.61 7.64
CA VAL A 72 6.60 7.96 8.13
C VAL A 72 7.83 8.70 8.67
N ARG A 73 8.72 8.01 9.39
CA ARG A 73 9.90 8.60 10.02
C ARG A 73 11.07 8.73 9.05
N ASP A 74 11.38 7.67 8.32
CA ASP A 74 12.62 7.55 7.54
C ASP A 74 12.40 7.72 6.03
N GLY A 75 11.14 7.87 5.60
CA GLY A 75 10.81 8.05 4.18
C GLY A 75 11.07 6.81 3.33
N ALA A 76 11.11 5.61 3.94
CA ALA A 76 11.35 4.36 3.25
C ALA A 76 10.35 4.18 2.08
N LYS A 77 10.85 3.89 0.89
CA LYS A 77 10.03 3.68 -0.31
C LYS A 77 9.41 2.30 -0.36
N GLU A 78 10.10 1.31 0.19
CA GLU A 78 9.63 -0.05 0.28
C GLU A 78 10.10 -0.67 1.59
N VAL A 79 9.19 -1.30 2.33
CA VAL A 79 9.47 -2.04 3.55
C VAL A 79 8.97 -3.46 3.35
N THR A 80 9.87 -4.44 3.44
CA THR A 80 9.50 -5.85 3.43
C THR A 80 9.37 -6.34 4.86
N LEU A 81 8.21 -6.89 5.20
CA LEU A 81 7.97 -7.50 6.51
C LEU A 81 8.37 -8.97 6.48
N SER A 82 9.06 -9.37 7.54
CA SER A 82 9.39 -10.75 7.85
C SER A 82 9.09 -10.99 9.33
N HIS A 83 8.53 -12.13 9.67
CA HIS A 83 8.52 -12.57 11.06
C HIS A 83 9.97 -12.78 11.54
N ALA A 84 10.30 -12.21 12.69
CA ALA A 84 11.41 -12.69 13.51
C ALA A 84 11.05 -14.04 14.16
#